data_AF-A0A2M7EVR1-F1
#
_entry.id   AF-A0A2M7EVR1-F1
#
_cell.length_a   1.000
_cell.length_b   1.000
_cell.length_c   1.000
_cell.angle_alpha   90.00
_cell.angle_beta   90.00
_cell.angle_gamma   90.00
#
_symmetry.space_group_name_H-M   'P 1'
#
loop_
_entity.id
_entity.type
_entity.pdbx_description
1 polymer ?
#
loop_
_entity_poly.entity_id
_entity_poly.type
_entity_poly.pdbx_seq_one_letter_code
_entity_poly.pdbx_strand_id
1 'polypeptide(L)' 'MLKSARFGEQDNSFSGSSGEDQFASFQRDALARDMVRAGGIGLTEIILKSLMEKSNDA' A
#
# COMPACT_ATOMS: atom_id res chain seq x y z
N MET A 1 -1.26 -3.41 -1.49
CA MET A 1 -0.68 -2.46 -2.47
C MET A 1 0.67 -1.92 -2.02
N LEU A 2 0.79 -1.10 -0.97
CA LEU A 2 2.11 -0.53 -0.57
C LEU A 2 3.15 -1.59 -0.17
N LYS A 3 2.77 -2.57 0.65
CA LYS A 3 3.63 -3.74 0.96
C LYS A 3 3.98 -4.54 -0.30
N SER A 4 2.99 -4.78 -1.16
CA SER A 4 3.14 -5.52 -2.42
C SER A 4 4.03 -4.78 -3.42
N ALA A 5 4.09 -3.44 -3.34
CA ALA A 5 4.97 -2.58 -4.11
C ALA A 5 6.38 -2.47 -3.48
N ARG A 6 6.68 -3.28 -2.45
CA ARG A 6 7.94 -3.28 -1.69
C ARG A 6 8.28 -1.90 -1.10
N PHE A 7 7.27 -1.05 -0.90
CA PHE A 7 7.45 0.30 -0.39
C PHE A 7 8.01 0.23 1.04
N GLY A 8 9.16 0.84 1.32
CA GLY A 8 9.82 0.75 2.62
C GLY A 8 10.62 -0.54 2.86
N GLU A 9 10.80 -1.40 1.85
CA GLU A 9 11.92 -2.36 1.84
C GLU A 9 13.16 -1.65 1.31
N GLN A 10 14.30 -1.79 2.00
CA GLN A 10 15.57 -1.21 1.54
C GLN A 10 16.44 -2.30 0.90
N ASP A 11 16.68 -2.19 -0.41
CA ASP A 11 17.53 -3.12 -1.18
C ASP A 11 19.02 -2.68 -1.21
N ASN A 12 19.45 -1.76 -0.35
CA ASN A 12 20.82 -1.22 -0.34
C ASN A 12 21.64 -1.73 0.86
N SER A 13 22.93 -2.03 0.64
CA SER A 13 23.93 -2.41 1.66
C SER A 13 24.16 -1.38 2.79
N PHE A 14 23.40 -0.29 2.81
CA PHE A 14 23.52 0.82 3.75
C PHE A 14 22.26 1.02 4.61
N SER A 15 21.39 0.01 4.66
CA SER A 15 20.17 0.04 5.47
C SER A 15 20.50 -0.13 6.95
N GLY A 16 19.74 0.55 7.81
CA GLY A 16 19.80 0.31 9.24
C GLY A 16 19.55 -1.18 9.51
N SER A 17 20.16 -1.69 10.58
CA SER A 17 20.16 -3.10 10.97
C SER A 17 18.80 -3.81 10.87
N SER A 18 18.74 -5.13 11.12
CA SER A 18 17.51 -5.93 11.19
C SER A 18 16.33 -5.32 11.95
N GLY A 19 16.54 -4.32 12.81
CA GLY A 19 15.49 -3.51 13.41
C GLY A 19 14.65 -2.71 12.41
N GLU A 20 15.21 -2.08 11.38
CA GLU A 20 14.43 -1.23 10.45
C GLU A 20 13.34 -2.01 9.71
N ASP A 21 13.63 -3.23 9.27
CA ASP A 21 12.64 -4.12 8.65
C ASP A 21 11.46 -4.44 9.55
N GLN A 22 11.68 -4.52 10.88
CA GLN A 22 10.63 -4.75 11.86
C GLN A 22 9.69 -3.54 12.00
N PHE A 23 10.21 -2.32 11.79
CA PHE A 23 9.43 -1.08 11.88
C PHE A 23 8.88 -0.60 10.53
N ALA A 24 9.35 -1.16 9.42
CA ALA A 24 8.88 -0.79 8.10
C ALA A 24 7.36 -1.03 7.93
N SER A 25 6.77 -1.99 8.65
CA SER A 25 5.31 -2.20 8.67
C SER A 25 4.57 -0.98 9.24
N PHE A 26 5.04 -0.43 10.35
CA PHE A 26 4.44 0.74 10.98
C PHE A 26 4.55 1.99 10.11
N GLN A 27 5.69 2.18 9.42
CA GLN A 27 5.85 3.28 8.49
C GLN A 27 4.86 3.19 7.31
N ARG A 28 4.72 1.99 6.72
CA ARG A 28 3.74 1.75 5.64
C ARG A 28 2.31 2.04 6.11
N ASP A 29 1.96 1.60 7.31
CA ASP A 29 0.63 1.81 7.89
C ASP A 29 0.35 3.29 8.17
N ALA A 30 1.32 4.02 8.71
CA ALA A 30 1.19 5.47 8.93
C ALA A 30 0.97 6.21 7.60
N LEU A 31 1.79 5.92 6.59
CA LEU A 31 1.64 6.53 5.27
C LEU A 31 0.30 6.18 4.62
N ALA A 32 -0.14 4.92 4.73
CA ALA A 32 -1.43 4.49 4.21
C ALA A 32 -2.58 5.29 4.85
N ARG A 33 -2.54 5.49 6.17
CA ARG A 33 -3.54 6.27 6.91
C ARG A 33 -3.54 7.73 6.47
N ASP A 34 -2.37 8.32 6.28
CA ASP A 34 -2.25 9.72 5.84
C ASP A 34 -2.75 9.91 4.41
N MET A 35 -2.44 8.98 3.50
CA MET A 35 -2.99 9.00 2.13
C MET A 35 -4.52 8.90 2.13
N VAL A 36 -5.10 8.03 2.96
CA VAL A 36 -6.56 7.96 3.12
C VAL A 36 -7.13 9.27 3.69
N ARG A 37 -6.48 9.85 4.70
CA ARG A 37 -6.90 11.14 5.29
C ARG A 37 -6.85 12.29 4.28
N ALA A 38 -5.87 12.27 3.36
CA ALA A 38 -5.73 13.26 2.30
C ALA A 38 -6.75 13.10 1.16
N GLY A 39 -7.69 12.15 1.24
CA GLY A 39 -8.70 11.89 0.21
C GLY A 39 -8.49 10.59 -0.58
N GLY A 40 -7.45 9.82 -0.26
CA GLY A 40 -7.13 8.57 -0.94
C GLY A 40 -6.63 8.77 -2.38
N ILE A 41 -6.44 7.66 -3.09
CA ILE A 41 -5.94 7.66 -4.49
C ILE A 41 -6.96 7.08 -5.49
N GLY A 42 -8.25 7.10 -5.15
CA GLY A 42 -9.33 6.63 -6.04
C GLY A 42 -9.44 5.10 -6.21
N LEU A 43 -8.70 4.31 -5.43
CA LEU A 43 -8.72 2.83 -5.50
C LEU A 43 -10.11 2.23 -5.26
N THR A 44 -10.92 2.84 -4.41
CA THR A 44 -12.28 2.38 -4.12
C THR A 44 -13.15 2.37 -5.38
N GLU A 45 -13.04 3.39 -6.22
CA GLU A 45 -13.80 3.48 -7.47
C GLU A 45 -13.34 2.45 -8.49
N ILE A 46 -12.02 2.23 -8.59
CA ILE A 46 -11.44 1.18 -9.44
C ILE A 46 -11.96 -0.21 -9.02
N ILE A 47 -11.91 -0.52 -7.73
CA ILE A 47 -12.39 -1.80 -7.20
C ILE A 47 -13.89 -1.95 -7.43
N LEU A 48 -14.68 -0.90 -7.16
CA LEU A 48 -16.13 -0.89 -7.40
C LEU A 48 -16.43 -1.20 -8.87
N LYS A 49 -15.75 -0.53 -9.80
CA LYS A 49 -15.93 -0.74 -11.23
C LYS A 49 -15.57 -2.16 -11.66
N SER A 50 -14.45 -2.70 -11.19
CA SER A 50 -14.05 -4.08 -11.48
C SER A 50 -15.06 -5.12 -10.95
N LEU A 51 -15.67 -4.86 -9.79
CA LEU A 51 -16.73 -5.73 -9.25
C LEU A 51 -18.01 -5.66 -10.10
N MET A 52 -18.38 -4.46 -10.56
CA MET A 52 -19.53 -4.26 -11.45
C MET A 52 -19.32 -4.91 -12.82
N GLU A 53 -18.12 -4.77 -13.41
CA GLU A 53 -17.76 -5.44 -14.67
C GLU A 53 -17.89 -6.97 -14.54
N LYS A 54 -17.40 -7.55 -13.44
CA LYS A 54 -17.51 -9.00 -13.18
C LYS A 54 -18.95 -9.47 -12.97
N SER A 55 -19.84 -8.62 -12.46
CA SER A 55 -21.27 -8.95 -12.33
C SER A 55 -22.05 -8.89 -13.65
N ASN A 56 -21.53 -8.17 -14.64
CA ASN A 56 -22.19 -7.92 -15.93
C ASN A 56 -21.77 -8.89 -17.05
N ASP A 57 -20.88 -9.83 -16.73
CA ASP A 57 -20.33 -10.87 -17.63
C ASP A 57 -20.98 -12.24 -17.38
N ALA A 58 -22.22 -12.23 -16.85
CA ALA A 58 -23.03 -13.41 -16.52
C ALA A 58 -24.27 -13.53 -17.42
#